data_AF-A0A2P4PDR0-F1
#
_entry.id   AF-A0A2P4PDR0-F1
#
_cell.length_a   1.000
_cell.length_b   1.000
_cell.length_c   1.000
_cell.angle_alpha   90.00
_cell.angle_beta   90.00
_cell.angle_gamma   90.00
#
_symmetry.space_group_name_H-M   'P 1'
#
loop_
_entity.id
_entity.type
_entity.pdbx_description
1 polymer ?
#
loop_
_entity_poly.entity_id
_entity_poly.type
_entity_poly.pdbx_seq_one_letter_code
_entity_poly.pdbx_strand_id
1 'polypeptide(L)'
;NENEFFNIPSMGATINSRWRQAMKYWVGPLGLYIVFLIIFSTLSQIYLSDNLNYGLNITMIVIFYYIGTYLLLIELMQMVKYRSKYFTIFNMLDLCSIFL
;
A
#
# COMPACT_ATOMS: atom_id res chain seq x y z
N ASN A 1 26.82 1.08 -18.75
CA ASN A 1 26.52 2.50 -18.49
C ASN A 1 25.06 2.77 -18.88
N GLU A 2 24.10 2.36 -18.05
CA GLU A 2 22.66 2.44 -18.38
C GLU A 2 22.12 3.86 -18.29
N ASN A 3 22.81 4.72 -17.53
CA ASN A 3 22.43 6.12 -17.32
C ASN A 3 22.45 6.96 -18.61
N GLU A 4 23.32 6.61 -19.57
CA GLU A 4 23.34 7.26 -20.89
C GLU A 4 22.10 6.92 -21.72
N PHE A 5 21.59 5.70 -21.61
CA PHE A 5 20.38 5.25 -22.30
C PHE A 5 19.11 5.91 -21.75
N PHE A 6 19.06 6.22 -20.45
CA PHE A 6 17.92 6.94 -19.86
C PHE A 6 17.98 8.45 -20.06
N ASN A 7 19.15 9.02 -20.36
CA ASN A 7 19.34 10.46 -20.54
C ASN A 7 19.06 10.98 -21.96
N ILE A 8 18.72 10.12 -22.92
CA ILE A 8 18.35 10.58 -24.26
C ILE A 8 16.98 11.29 -24.24
N PRO A 9 16.80 12.38 -25.03
CA PRO A 9 15.56 13.16 -25.03
C PRO A 9 14.30 12.34 -25.34
N SER A 10 14.42 11.34 -26.21
CA SER A 10 13.31 10.43 -26.57
C SER A 10 12.85 9.56 -25.41
N MET A 11 13.79 9.10 -24.56
CA MET A 11 13.48 8.31 -23.37
C MET A 11 12.83 9.19 -22.30
N GLY A 12 13.34 10.42 -22.10
CA GLY A 12 12.73 11.41 -21.21
C GLY A 12 11.29 11.75 -21.61
N ALA A 13 11.01 11.97 -22.90
CA ALA A 13 9.66 12.20 -23.39
C ALA A 13 8.73 10.99 -23.16
N THR A 14 9.24 9.77 -23.36
CA THR A 14 8.49 8.53 -23.13
C THR A 14 8.13 8.35 -21.65
N ILE A 15 9.09 8.58 -20.75
CA ILE A 15 8.86 8.53 -19.30
C ILE A 15 7.82 9.59 -18.89
N ASN A 16 7.97 10.84 -19.33
CA ASN A 16 7.03 11.92 -19.00
C ASN A 16 5.59 11.61 -19.49
N SER A 17 5.45 11.04 -20.68
CA SER A 17 4.14 10.66 -21.23
C SER A 17 3.43 9.58 -20.38
N ARG A 18 4.19 8.61 -19.85
CA ARG A 18 3.66 7.50 -19.05
C ARG A 18 3.60 7.80 -17.55
N TRP A 19 4.33 8.82 -17.08
CA TRP A 19 4.43 9.19 -15.67
C TRP A 19 3.05 9.40 -15.04
N ARG A 20 2.17 10.14 -15.71
CA ARG A 20 0.80 10.39 -15.21
C ARG A 20 -0.02 9.10 -15.02
N GLN A 21 0.20 8.08 -15.85
CA GLN A 21 -0.45 6.78 -15.70
C GLN A 21 0.18 6.00 -14.55
N ALA A 22 1.51 5.93 -14.51
CA ALA A 22 2.25 5.25 -13.44
C ALA A 22 1.92 5.83 -12.05
N MET A 23 1.81 7.15 -11.93
CA MET A 23 1.51 7.82 -10.68
C MET A 23 0.13 7.45 -10.14
N LYS A 24 -0.87 7.22 -11.00
CA LYS A 24 -2.19 6.72 -10.55
C LYS A 24 -2.10 5.32 -9.95
N TYR A 25 -1.35 4.43 -10.58
CA TYR A 25 -1.16 3.06 -10.09
C TYR A 25 -0.31 2.98 -8.82
N TRP A 26 0.56 3.97 -8.59
CA TRP A 26 1.42 4.02 -7.41
C TRP A 26 0.75 4.74 -6.22
N VAL A 27 0.10 5.88 -6.48
CA VAL A 27 -0.54 6.70 -5.43
C VAL A 27 -1.78 6.02 -4.84
N GLY A 28 -2.52 5.23 -5.63
CA GLY A 28 -3.71 4.53 -5.15
C GLY A 28 -3.45 3.58 -3.97
N PRO A 29 -2.60 2.55 -4.14
CA PRO A 29 -2.24 1.63 -3.05
C PRO A 29 -1.59 2.34 -1.87
N LEU A 30 -0.71 3.32 -2.14
CA LEU A 30 -0.01 4.08 -1.10
C LEU A 30 -0.98 4.91 -0.24
N GLY A 31 -1.96 5.56 -0.86
CA GLY A 31 -3.02 6.29 -0.15
C GLY A 31 -3.87 5.37 0.72
N LEU A 32 -4.24 4.18 0.21
CA LEU A 32 -4.98 3.18 0.99
C LEU A 32 -4.16 2.67 2.18
N TYR A 33 -2.86 2.49 2.01
CA TYR A 33 -1.96 2.09 3.08
C TYR A 33 -1.86 3.15 4.20
N ILE A 34 -1.79 4.44 3.84
CA ILE A 34 -1.82 5.53 4.83
C ILE A 34 -3.14 5.52 5.61
N VAL A 35 -4.27 5.37 4.92
CA VAL A 35 -5.59 5.27 5.58
C VAL A 35 -5.66 4.06 6.51
N PHE A 36 -5.14 2.91 6.07
CA PHE A 36 -5.03 1.71 6.89
C PHE A 36 -4.28 1.95 8.20
N LEU A 37 -3.11 2.61 8.14
CA LEU A 37 -2.31 2.94 9.33
C LEU A 37 -3.03 3.91 10.29
N ILE A 38 -3.75 4.89 9.76
CA ILE A 38 -4.54 5.84 10.59
C ILE A 38 -5.66 5.08 11.32
N ILE A 39 -6.38 4.21 10.62
CA ILE A 39 -7.45 3.40 11.22
C ILE A 39 -6.87 2.45 12.27
N PHE A 40 -5.74 1.79 11.98
CA PHE A 40 -5.06 0.92 12.95
C PHE A 40 -4.68 1.68 14.23
N SER A 41 -4.05 2.85 14.09
CA SER A 41 -3.63 3.68 15.23
C SER A 41 -4.82 4.12 16.09
N THR A 42 -5.90 4.57 15.46
CA THR A 42 -7.12 4.98 16.17
C THR A 42 -7.82 3.80 16.86
N LEU A 43 -7.91 2.65 16.21
CA LEU A 43 -8.44 1.42 16.82
C LEU A 43 -7.65 1.02 18.06
N SER A 44 -6.32 1.04 17.97
CA SER A 44 -5.42 0.68 19.08
C SER A 44 -5.63 1.60 20.29
N GLN A 45 -5.76 2.91 20.05
CA GLN A 45 -6.03 3.87 21.12
C GLN A 45 -7.44 3.72 21.72
N ILE A 46 -8.44 3.42 20.90
CA ILE A 46 -9.81 3.15 21.38
C ILE A 46 -9.83 1.90 22.26
N TYR A 47 -9.15 0.82 21.81
CA TYR A 47 -9.04 -0.43 22.55
C TYR A 47 -8.35 -0.24 23.91
N LEU A 48 -7.34 0.63 23.98
CA LEU A 48 -6.63 0.93 25.22
C LEU A 48 -7.42 1.85 26.19
N SER A 49 -8.34 2.67 25.68
CA SER A 49 -9.02 3.72 26.46
C SER A 49 -10.38 3.30 27.04
N ASP A 50 -10.80 2.04 26.89
CA ASP A 50 -12.11 1.50 27.31
C ASP A 50 -13.31 2.35 26.83
N ASN A 51 -13.13 3.13 25.76
CA ASN A 51 -14.16 4.01 25.23
C ASN A 51 -15.10 3.23 24.29
N LEU A 52 -16.18 2.72 24.89
CA LEU A 52 -17.12 1.79 24.27
C LEU A 52 -18.23 2.52 23.49
N ASN A 53 -17.86 3.26 22.44
CA ASN A 53 -18.82 3.63 21.40
C ASN A 53 -18.97 2.47 20.39
N TYR A 54 -19.75 1.45 20.79
CA TYR A 54 -19.89 0.18 20.07
C TYR A 54 -20.19 0.33 18.57
N GLY A 55 -21.07 1.27 18.18
CA GLY A 55 -21.49 1.43 16.78
C GLY A 55 -20.36 1.93 15.87
N LEU A 56 -19.64 2.96 16.30
CA LEU A 56 -18.51 3.51 15.53
C LEU A 56 -17.33 2.53 15.51
N ASN A 57 -17.07 1.86 16.63
CA ASN A 57 -15.96 0.92 16.77
C ASN A 57 -16.14 -0.30 15.85
N ILE A 58 -17.34 -0.91 15.82
CA ILE A 58 -17.65 -2.04 14.92
C ILE A 58 -17.49 -1.62 13.46
N THR A 59 -18.01 -0.44 13.09
CA THR A 59 -17.90 0.05 11.71
C THR A 59 -16.45 0.24 11.28
N MET A 60 -15.62 0.83 12.16
CA MET A 60 -14.18 1.02 11.89
C MET A 60 -13.43 -0.32 11.77
N ILE A 61 -13.75 -1.31 12.60
CA ILE A 61 -13.19 -2.67 12.51
C ILE A 61 -13.53 -3.32 11.16
N VAL A 62 -14.78 -3.22 10.70
CA VAL A 62 -15.20 -3.78 9.40
C VAL A 62 -14.45 -3.12 8.25
N ILE A 63 -14.32 -1.79 8.27
CA ILE A 63 -13.56 -1.03 7.25
C ILE A 63 -12.08 -1.42 7.28
N PHE A 64 -11.50 -1.56 8.48
CA PHE A 64 -10.11 -1.96 8.66
C PHE A 64 -9.83 -3.32 8.00
N TYR A 65 -10.63 -4.34 8.32
CA TYR A 65 -10.48 -5.66 7.71
C TYR A 65 -10.71 -5.61 6.20
N TYR A 66 -11.69 -4.86 5.72
CA TYR A 66 -11.93 -4.72 4.28
C TYR A 66 -10.70 -4.16 3.53
N ILE A 67 -10.12 -3.07 4.05
CA ILE A 67 -8.92 -2.45 3.46
C ILE A 67 -7.70 -3.37 3.57
N GLY A 68 -7.49 -3.99 4.74
CA GLY A 68 -6.38 -4.93 4.95
C GLY A 68 -6.44 -6.11 3.98
N THR A 69 -7.62 -6.71 3.79
CA THR A 69 -7.81 -7.82 2.85
C THR A 69 -7.55 -7.39 1.40
N TYR A 70 -7.97 -6.18 1.02
CA TYR A 70 -7.72 -5.62 -0.31
C TYR A 70 -6.22 -5.41 -0.57
N LEU A 71 -5.49 -4.84 0.39
CA LEU A 71 -4.03 -4.66 0.30
C LEU A 71 -3.31 -6.02 0.21
N LEU A 72 -3.75 -7.01 0.99
CA LEU A 72 -3.21 -8.37 0.96
C LEU A 72 -3.34 -9.00 -0.43
N LEU A 73 -4.50 -8.85 -1.08
CA LEU A 73 -4.72 -9.35 -2.44
C LEU A 73 -3.77 -8.70 -3.46
N ILE A 74 -3.50 -7.40 -3.33
CA ILE A 74 -2.54 -6.70 -4.21
C ILE A 74 -1.14 -7.30 -4.02
N GLU A 75 -0.70 -7.49 -2.77
CA GLU A 75 0.62 -8.07 -2.47
C GLU A 75 0.73 -9.52 -2.96
N LEU A 76 -0.34 -10.33 -2.86
CA LEU A 76 -0.38 -11.66 -3.45
C LEU A 76 -0.23 -11.64 -4.97
N MET A 77 -0.91 -10.73 -5.67
CA MET A 77 -0.74 -10.58 -7.12
C MET A 77 0.69 -10.17 -7.49
N GLN A 78 1.32 -9.30 -6.69
CA GLN A 78 2.72 -8.92 -6.89
C GLN A 78 3.68 -10.10 -6.63
N MET A 79 3.46 -10.89 -5.58
CA MET A 79 4.23 -12.11 -5.30
C MET A 79 4.18 -13.09 -6.47
N VAL A 80 2.99 -13.34 -7.02
CA VAL A 80 2.82 -14.24 -8.16
C VAL A 80 3.56 -13.72 -9.39
N LYS A 81 3.49 -12.41 -9.65
CA LYS A 81 4.11 -11.78 -10.82
C LYS A 81 5.64 -11.72 -10.75
N TYR A 82 6.19 -11.36 -9.59
CA TYR A 82 7.63 -11.07 -9.42
C TYR A 82 8.42 -12.21 -8.77
N ARG A 83 7.75 -13.26 -8.25
CA ARG A 83 8.33 -14.48 -7.65
C ARG A 83 9.48 -14.16 -6.68
N SER A 84 10.71 -14.58 -6.99
CA SER A 84 11.87 -14.41 -6.11
C SER A 84 12.36 -12.95 -6.02
N LYS A 85 12.08 -12.12 -7.03
CA LYS A 85 12.48 -10.71 -7.04
C LYS A 85 11.57 -9.84 -6.17
N TYR A 86 10.46 -10.41 -5.71
CA TYR A 86 9.52 -9.75 -4.81
C TYR A 86 10.05 -9.58 -3.39
N PHE A 87 10.94 -10.47 -2.92
CA PHE A 87 11.49 -10.45 -1.55
C PHE A 87 12.47 -9.30 -1.32
N THR A 88 11.95 -8.08 -1.40
CA THR A 88 12.64 -6.84 -1.02
C THR A 88 12.21 -6.47 0.40
N ILE A 89 13.07 -5.77 1.13
CA ILE A 89 12.81 -5.30 2.50
C ILE A 89 11.48 -4.54 2.60
N PHE A 90 11.18 -3.67 1.63
CA PHE A 90 9.91 -2.93 1.59
C PHE A 90 8.69 -3.86 1.52
N ASN A 91 8.69 -4.82 0.60
CA ASN A 91 7.58 -5.75 0.44
C ASN A 91 7.40 -6.69 1.65
N MET A 92 8.51 -7.05 2.33
CA MET A 92 8.43 -7.79 3.59
C MET A 92 7.81 -6.97 4.72
N LEU A 93 8.12 -5.66 4.80
CA LEU A 93 7.52 -4.76 5.79
C LEU A 93 6.03 -4.55 5.52
N ASP A 94 5.63 -4.37 4.26
CA ASP A 94 4.22 -4.22 3.87
C ASP A 94 3.41 -5.48 4.17
N LEU A 95 3.98 -6.67 3.96
CA LEU A 95 3.32 -7.91 4.37
C LEU A 95 3.21 -8.02 5.89
N CYS A 96 4.28 -7.68 6.62
CA CYS A 96 4.29 -7.74 8.08
C CYS A 96 3.22 -6.82 8.69
N SER A 97 3.05 -5.60 8.16
CA SER A 97 2.06 -4.64 8.66
C SER A 97 0.60 -5.03 8.38
N ILE A 98 0.35 -5.90 7.39
CA ILE A 98 -0.99 -6.45 7.14
C ILE A 98 -1.29 -7.61 8.10
N PHE A 99 -0.27 -8.38 8.47
CA PHE A 99 -0.43 -9.54 9.37
C PHE A 99 -0.43 -9.21 10.86
N LEU A 100 0.22 -8.11 11.25
CA LEU A 100 0.49 -7.73 12.64
C LEU A 100 -0.38 -6.55 13.08
#